data_AF-A0A1Y5T3T6-F1
#
_entry.id   AF-A0A1Y5T3T6-F1
#
_cell.length_a   1.000
_cell.length_b   1.000
_cell.length_c   1.000
_cell.angle_alpha   90.00
_cell.angle_beta   90.00
_cell.angle_gamma   90.00
#
_symmetry.space_group_name_H-M   'P 1'
#
loop_
_entity.id
_entity.type
_entity.pdbx_description
1 polymer ?
#
loop_
_entity_poly.entity_id
_entity_poly.type
_entity_poly.pdbx_seq_one_letter_code
_entity_poly.pdbx_strand_id
1 'polypeptide(L)' 'MQDKPPGRAPDYTTAALTMLGVNLMWILCAIWAFFGFGVALILAALLNAGIARLGRRAS' A
#
# COMPACT_ATOMS: atom_id res chain seq x y z
N MET A 1 -38.02 -9.91 -18.37
CA MET A 1 -36.95 -10.10 -17.36
C MET A 1 -36.19 -8.78 -17.32
N GLN A 2 -36.14 -8.08 -16.18
CA GLN A 2 -35.43 -6.79 -16.09
C GLN A 2 -33.95 -7.05 -15.81
N ASP A 3 -33.10 -6.74 -16.78
CA ASP A 3 -31.65 -6.76 -16.61
C ASP A 3 -31.25 -5.65 -15.63
N LYS A 4 -30.93 -6.05 -14.39
CA LYS A 4 -30.30 -5.17 -13.41
C LYS A 4 -28.89 -4.83 -13.94
N PRO A 5 -28.55 -3.55 -14.17
CA PRO A 5 -27.18 -3.21 -14.54
C PRO A 5 -26.26 -3.72 -13.43
N PRO A 6 -25.11 -4.34 -13.77
CA PRO A 6 -24.16 -4.81 -12.76
C PRO A 6 -23.77 -3.63 -11.89
N GLY A 7 -24.23 -3.64 -10.64
CA GLY A 7 -23.88 -2.63 -9.66
C GLY A 7 -22.36 -2.55 -9.59
N ARG A 8 -21.82 -1.35 -9.82
CA ARG A 8 -20.39 -1.04 -9.80
C ARG A 8 -19.74 -1.79 -8.64
N ALA A 9 -18.86 -2.74 -8.96
CA ALA A 9 -18.12 -3.49 -7.95
C ALA A 9 -17.48 -2.47 -7.00
N PRO A 10 -17.65 -2.60 -5.67
CA PRO A 10 -17.05 -1.65 -4.75
C PRO A 10 -15.54 -1.60 -5.01
N ASP A 11 -14.99 -0.40 -5.16
CA ASP A 11 -13.58 -0.19 -5.44
C ASP A 11 -12.76 -0.56 -4.18
N TYR A 12 -12.57 -1.86 -3.95
CA TYR A 12 -11.81 -2.42 -2.82
C TYR A 12 -10.30 -2.18 -2.93
N THR A 13 -9.84 -1.64 -4.06
CA THR A 13 -8.45 -1.24 -4.28
C THR A 13 -7.95 -0.37 -3.14
N THR A 14 -8.73 0.61 -2.71
CA THR A 14 -8.36 1.52 -1.62
C THR A 14 -8.19 0.77 -0.30
N ALA A 15 -9.15 -0.11 0.02
CA ALA A 15 -9.11 -0.93 1.24
C ALA A 15 -7.91 -1.89 1.25
N ALA A 16 -7.65 -2.56 0.13
CA ALA A 16 -6.49 -3.42 -0.05
C ALA A 16 -5.17 -2.64 0.07
N LEU A 17 -5.10 -1.43 -0.50
CA LEU A 17 -3.92 -0.57 -0.41
C LEU A 17 -3.67 -0.09 1.02
N THR A 18 -4.73 0.27 1.75
CA THR A 18 -4.62 0.65 3.17
C THR A 18 -4.16 -0.53 4.02
N MET A 19 -4.71 -1.73 3.81
CA MET A 19 -4.35 -2.93 4.57
C MET A 19 -2.89 -3.34 4.30
N LEU A 20 -2.45 -3.24 3.05
CA LEU A 20 -1.04 -3.43 2.66
C LEU A 20 -0.14 -2.38 3.29
N GLY A 21 -0.55 -1.10 3.29
CA GLY A 21 0.19 0.00 3.91
C GLY A 21 0.37 -0.19 5.41
N VAL A 22 -0.68 -0.58 6.14
CA VAL A 22 -0.62 -0.86 7.57
C VAL A 22 0.32 -2.04 7.88
N ASN A 23 0.22 -3.13 7.11
CA ASN A 23 1.10 -4.29 7.28
C ASN A 23 2.57 -3.93 7.04
N LEU A 24 2.85 -3.15 5.98
CA LEU A 24 4.20 -2.67 5.71
C LEU A 24 4.73 -1.78 6.83
N MET A 25 3.90 -0.86 7.35
CA MET A 25 4.27 0.03 8.45
C MET A 25 4.63 -0.77 9.71
N TRP A 26 3.86 -1.80 10.05
CA TRP A 26 4.16 -2.67 11.19
C TRP A 26 5.48 -3.43 11.01
N ILE A 27 5.74 -3.98 9.83
CA ILE A 27 7.01 -4.68 9.54
C ILE A 27 8.18 -3.69 9.62
N LEU A 28 8.01 -2.48 9.09
CA LEU A 28 8.97 -1.37 9.19
C LEU A 28 9.31 -1.03 10.65
N CYS A 29 8.29 -0.86 11.50
CA CYS A 29 8.45 -0.61 12.93
C CYS A 29 9.08 -1.79 13.67
N ALA A 30 8.76 -3.04 13.30
CA ALA A 30 9.39 -4.22 13.88
C ALA A 30 10.88 -4.26 13.52
N ILE A 31 11.22 -4.09 12.24
CA ILE A 31 12.61 -4.04 11.76
C ILE A 31 13.37 -2.90 12.43
N TRP A 32 12.74 -1.75 12.60
CA TRP A 32 13.28 -0.64 13.36
C TRP A 32 13.63 -1.00 14.81
N ALA A 33 12.71 -1.68 15.50
CA ALA A 33 12.90 -2.10 16.89
C ALA A 33 14.05 -3.12 17.05
N PHE A 34 14.29 -3.96 16.05
CA PHE A 34 15.36 -4.97 16.09
C PHE A 34 16.72 -4.49 15.55
N PHE A 35 16.75 -3.60 14.55
CA PHE A 35 17.98 -3.20 13.83
C PHE A 35 18.32 -1.70 13.92
N GLY A 36 17.47 -0.87 14.53
CA GLY A 36 17.68 0.57 14.68
C GLY A 36 17.16 1.44 13.52
N PHE A 37 17.38 2.76 13.62
CA PHE A 37 16.77 3.80 12.75
C PHE A 37 17.18 3.75 11.27
N GLY A 38 18.38 3.24 10.97
CA GLY A 38 18.89 3.20 9.59
C GLY A 38 18.05 2.34 8.65
N VAL A 39 17.62 1.15 9.10
CA VAL A 39 16.89 0.21 8.23
C VAL A 39 15.45 0.67 7.97
N ALA A 40 14.84 1.33 8.96
CA ALA A 40 13.51 1.92 8.81
C ALA A 40 13.47 3.00 7.73
N LEU A 41 14.48 3.87 7.67
CA LEU A 41 14.59 4.92 6.66
C LEU A 41 14.72 4.35 5.25
N ILE A 42 15.51 3.28 5.07
CA ILE A 42 15.68 2.63 3.75
C ILE A 42 14.35 2.06 3.25
N LEU A 43 13.60 1.37 4.11
CA LEU A 43 12.30 0.82 3.76
C LEU A 43 11.26 1.91 3.51
N ALA A 44 11.26 3.01 4.28
CA ALA A 44 10.39 4.15 4.04
C ALA A 44 10.68 4.80 2.66
N ALA A 45 11.95 4.95 2.30
CA ALA A 45 12.36 5.43 0.98
C ALA A 45 11.93 4.47 -0.15
N LEU A 46 12.05 3.15 0.08
CA LEU A 46 11.63 2.12 -0.87
C LEU A 46 10.11 2.16 -1.11
N LEU A 47 9.34 2.33 -0.04
CA LEU A 47 7.89 2.49 -0.11
C LEU A 47 7.49 3.75 -0.88
N ASN A 48 8.12 4.89 -0.55
CA ASN A 48 7.89 6.15 -1.26
C ASN A 48 8.22 6.01 -2.77
N ALA A 49 9.31 5.33 -3.11
CA ALA A 49 9.66 5.03 -4.49
C ALA A 49 8.66 4.07 -5.17
N GLY A 50 8.13 3.09 -4.45
CA GLY A 50 7.11 2.16 -4.91
C GLY A 50 5.80 2.87 -5.25
N ILE A 51 5.32 3.76 -4.36
CA ILE A 51 4.14 4.58 -4.56
C ILE A 51 4.34 5.52 -5.77
N ALA A 52 5.49 6.21 -5.85
CA ALA A 52 5.82 7.06 -6.99
C ALA A 52 5.93 6.28 -8.31
N ARG A 53 6.29 4.99 -8.28
CA ARG A 53 6.33 4.13 -9.47
C ARG A 53 4.95 3.62 -9.87
N LEU A 54 4.07 3.36 -8.91
CA LEU A 54 2.66 3.02 -9.18
C LEU A 54 1.90 4.24 -9.72
N GLY A 55 2.10 5.43 -9.14
CA GLY A 55 1.52 6.67 -9.65
C GLY A 55 1.94 6.99 -11.08
N ARG A 56 3.20 6.76 -11.43
CA ARG A 56 3.71 6.92 -12.81
C ARG A 56 3.19 5.88 -13.80
N ARG A 57 2.70 4.72 -13.35
CA ARG A 57 2.12 3.68 -14.23
C ARG A 57 0.63 3.90 -14.51
N ALA A 58 0.00 4.81 -13.78
CA ALA A 58 -1.41 5.18 -13.95
C ALA A 58 -1.60 6.41 -14.86
N SER A 59 -0.52 6.94 -15.48
CA SER A 59 -0.53 8.07 -16.42
C SER A 59 -0.25 7.61 -17.84
#